data_AF-A0A7S1UYX1-F1
#
_entry.id   AF-A0A7S1UYX1-F1
#
_cell.length_a   1.000
_cell.length_b   1.000
_cell.length_c   1.000
_cell.angle_alpha   90.00
_cell.angle_beta   90.00
_cell.angle_gamma   90.00
#
_symmetry.space_group_name_H-M   'P 1'
#
loop_
_entity.id
_entity.type
_entity.pdbx_description
1 polymer ?
#
loop_
_entity_poly.entity_id
_entity_poly.type
_entity_poly.pdbx_seq_one_letter_code
_entity_poly.pdbx_strand_id
1 'polypeptide(L)'
;MEHHQKLQQEDIAASATERGGGGGDSYHHHHHPSHHLHQQQQQQPVQDDHQLVLGEDKLLLTEYFYHLMRQLRVCRFSENDRKTRGGKRENISIGYGGLQCVHCASAPNARKFFWSNVDRLANSFAEIPSHVLKCRRCPQSVKQALSDLKTIHSAQMSKLPRGSQKVFFRRMWRRLHEEDPHG
;
A
#
# COMPACT_ATOMS: atom_id res chain seq x y z
N MET A 1 -51.46 -28.01 -6.79
CA MET A 1 -50.31 -28.10 -5.85
C MET A 1 -49.65 -26.73 -5.81
N GLU A 2 -50.32 -25.65 -5.37
CA GLU A 2 -50.90 -25.41 -4.03
C GLU A 2 -49.91 -25.73 -2.90
N HIS A 3 -49.25 -24.70 -2.39
CA HIS A 3 -49.32 -24.21 -1.00
C HIS A 3 -48.32 -23.03 -0.86
N HIS A 4 -48.74 -21.78 -0.59
CA HIS A 4 -49.04 -21.20 0.75
C HIS A 4 -47.82 -21.31 1.70
N GLN A 5 -47.33 -20.33 2.48
CA GLN A 5 -47.76 -19.00 2.97
C GLN A 5 -46.56 -18.50 3.83
N LYS A 6 -45.95 -17.31 3.67
CA LYS A 6 -46.19 -16.01 4.36
C LYS A 6 -46.43 -16.02 5.89
N LEU A 7 -45.79 -15.04 6.58
CA LEU A 7 -46.05 -14.40 7.91
C LEU A 7 -45.30 -15.00 9.13
N GLN A 8 -44.83 -14.32 10.19
CA GLN A 8 -45.03 -13.00 10.88
C GLN A 8 -43.72 -12.67 11.69
N GLN A 9 -43.16 -11.44 11.75
CA GLN A 9 -43.41 -10.29 12.66
C GLN A 9 -43.63 -10.61 14.16
N GLU A 10 -42.86 -9.99 15.07
CA GLU A 10 -43.39 -9.23 16.23
C GLU A 10 -42.28 -8.46 17.01
N ASP A 11 -42.53 -7.16 17.17
CA ASP A 11 -41.89 -6.22 18.08
C ASP A 11 -42.57 -6.27 19.45
N ILE A 12 -41.85 -6.19 20.58
CA ILE A 12 -42.39 -5.59 21.83
C ILE A 12 -41.27 -4.87 22.60
N ALA A 13 -41.49 -3.58 22.83
CA ALA A 13 -40.82 -2.76 23.83
C ALA A 13 -41.71 -2.64 25.08
N ALA A 14 -41.11 -2.58 26.28
CA ALA A 14 -41.70 -1.88 27.43
C ALA A 14 -40.65 -1.65 28.54
N SER A 15 -40.49 -0.39 28.91
CA SER A 15 -39.82 0.08 30.12
C SER A 15 -40.78 0.05 31.31
N ALA A 16 -40.27 -0.19 32.53
CA ALA A 16 -40.90 0.29 33.76
C ALA A 16 -39.86 0.44 34.89
N THR A 17 -40.03 1.51 35.65
CA THR A 17 -39.22 1.99 36.78
C THR A 17 -39.95 1.65 38.10
N GLU A 18 -39.21 1.51 39.20
CA GLU A 18 -39.49 2.01 40.57
C GLU A 18 -39.18 1.04 41.76
N ARG A 19 -38.21 1.50 42.56
CA ARG A 19 -37.98 1.52 44.03
C ARG A 19 -38.67 0.51 44.98
N GLY A 20 -37.85 -0.06 45.90
CA GLY A 20 -38.25 -0.23 47.31
C GLY A 20 -37.59 -1.36 48.13
N GLY A 21 -36.59 -1.01 48.96
CA GLY A 21 -36.48 -1.42 50.39
C GLY A 21 -35.96 -2.81 50.82
N GLY A 22 -34.77 -2.81 51.45
CA GLY A 22 -34.60 -3.40 52.80
C GLY A 22 -33.84 -4.73 52.99
N GLY A 23 -32.65 -4.65 53.61
CA GLY A 23 -32.22 -5.61 54.64
C GLY A 23 -31.08 -6.60 54.31
N GLY A 24 -30.01 -6.57 55.12
CA GLY A 24 -29.29 -7.78 55.55
C GLY A 24 -27.96 -8.11 54.87
N ASP A 25 -26.88 -7.61 55.46
CA ASP A 25 -25.64 -8.30 55.84
C ASP A 25 -24.86 -9.21 54.87
N SER A 26 -23.54 -9.04 54.97
CA SER A 26 -22.47 -10.02 54.75
C SER A 26 -21.64 -9.87 53.46
N TYR A 27 -20.54 -9.16 53.67
CA TYR A 27 -19.29 -9.16 52.92
C TYR A 27 -18.91 -10.55 52.38
N HIS A 28 -18.73 -10.67 51.05
CA HIS A 28 -17.82 -11.64 50.44
C HIS A 28 -17.18 -11.02 49.17
N HIS A 29 -15.91 -10.66 49.33
CA HIS A 29 -14.99 -10.24 48.28
C HIS A 29 -14.81 -11.37 47.26
N HIS A 30 -15.35 -11.21 46.05
CA HIS A 30 -14.99 -12.04 44.90
C HIS A 30 -14.29 -11.16 43.87
N HIS A 31 -12.97 -11.14 43.95
CA HIS A 31 -12.09 -10.65 42.89
C HIS A 31 -12.23 -11.57 41.68
N HIS A 32 -12.91 -11.10 40.63
CA HIS A 32 -12.80 -11.71 39.31
C HIS A 32 -11.57 -11.12 38.60
N PRO A 33 -10.54 -11.92 38.27
CA PRO A 33 -9.50 -11.47 37.38
C PRO A 33 -10.10 -11.34 35.98
N SER A 34 -10.21 -10.11 35.47
CA SER A 34 -10.47 -9.86 34.06
C SER A 34 -9.35 -10.50 33.25
N HIS A 35 -9.63 -11.67 32.69
CA HIS A 35 -8.74 -12.36 31.77
C HIS A 35 -8.45 -11.44 30.58
N HIS A 36 -7.22 -10.94 30.57
CA HIS A 36 -6.60 -10.21 29.49
C HIS A 36 -6.63 -11.10 28.23
N LEU A 37 -7.64 -10.90 27.37
CA LEU A 37 -7.61 -11.41 26.01
C LEU A 37 -6.67 -10.52 25.19
N HIS A 38 -5.36 -10.74 25.39
CA HIS A 38 -4.32 -10.30 24.48
C HIS A 38 -4.52 -11.04 23.16
N GLN A 39 -5.30 -10.46 22.26
CA GLN A 39 -5.39 -10.93 20.89
C GLN A 39 -4.07 -10.57 20.20
N GLN A 40 -3.13 -11.52 20.24
CA GLN A 40 -1.89 -11.45 19.47
C GLN A 40 -2.28 -11.40 18.00
N GLN A 41 -2.18 -10.21 17.41
CA GLN A 41 -2.40 -10.00 15.99
C GLN A 41 -1.25 -10.69 15.25
N GLN A 42 -1.55 -11.87 14.71
CA GLN A 42 -0.64 -12.63 13.87
C GLN A 42 -0.22 -11.77 12.67
N GLN A 43 1.02 -11.29 12.70
CA GLN A 43 1.62 -10.62 11.56
C GLN A 43 1.93 -11.69 10.52
N GLN A 44 1.15 -11.69 9.43
CA GLN A 44 1.47 -12.49 8.25
C GLN A 44 2.82 -12.04 7.69
N PRO A 45 3.68 -12.96 7.21
CA PRO A 45 4.97 -12.62 6.65
C PRO A 45 4.76 -11.75 5.41
N VAL A 46 5.34 -10.55 5.43
CA VAL A 46 5.33 -9.62 4.32
C VAL A 46 6.13 -10.28 3.20
N GLN A 47 5.47 -10.60 2.09
CA GLN A 47 6.09 -11.30 0.95
C GLN A 47 7.32 -10.52 0.47
N ASP A 48 8.37 -11.28 0.15
CA ASP A 48 9.69 -10.80 -0.27
C ASP A 48 9.56 -9.89 -1.50
N ASP A 49 9.48 -8.58 -1.24
CA ASP A 49 9.42 -7.55 -2.25
C ASP A 49 10.83 -7.41 -2.84
N HIS A 50 11.06 -8.03 -4.00
CA HIS A 50 12.26 -7.83 -4.81
C HIS A 50 12.72 -6.37 -4.75
N GLN A 51 13.91 -6.16 -4.20
CA GLN A 51 14.39 -4.81 -3.90
C GLN A 51 14.66 -4.05 -5.21
N LEU A 52 13.77 -3.11 -5.56
CA LEU A 52 13.84 -2.34 -6.82
C LEU A 52 15.15 -1.57 -6.99
N VAL A 53 15.72 -1.12 -5.88
CA VAL A 53 16.94 -0.33 -5.82
C VAL A 53 17.94 -1.01 -4.89
N LEU A 54 19.08 -1.41 -5.46
CA LEU A 54 20.15 -2.07 -4.71
C LEU A 54 21.16 -1.05 -4.19
N GLY A 55 22.01 -1.44 -3.24
CA GLY A 55 23.07 -0.57 -2.71
C GLY A 55 24.01 -0.04 -3.80
N GLU A 56 24.34 -0.88 -4.78
CA GLU A 56 25.17 -0.53 -5.94
C GLU A 56 24.57 0.57 -6.83
N ASP A 57 23.25 0.73 -6.83
CA ASP A 57 22.57 1.76 -7.63
C ASP A 57 22.71 3.16 -7.02
N LYS A 58 23.16 3.26 -5.75
CA LYS A 58 23.33 4.54 -5.07
C LYS A 58 24.30 5.47 -5.82
N LEU A 59 25.31 4.91 -6.49
CA LEU A 59 26.26 5.68 -7.30
C LEU A 59 25.64 6.25 -8.59
N LEU A 60 24.47 5.74 -9.00
CA LEU A 60 23.77 6.17 -10.22
C LEU A 60 22.66 7.20 -9.93
N LEU A 61 22.41 7.50 -8.65
CA LEU A 61 21.23 8.23 -8.19
C LEU A 61 21.62 9.36 -7.24
N THR A 62 20.72 10.34 -7.12
CA THR A 62 20.70 11.22 -5.94
C THR A 62 20.15 10.49 -4.74
N GLU A 63 20.43 10.99 -3.54
CA GLU A 63 19.78 10.50 -2.31
C GLU A 63 18.25 10.63 -2.43
N TYR A 64 17.74 11.74 -2.97
CA TYR A 64 16.31 11.93 -3.22
C TYR A 64 15.71 10.78 -4.05
N PHE A 65 16.33 10.45 -5.20
CA PHE A 65 15.87 9.36 -6.05
C PHE A 65 15.96 8.00 -5.36
N TYR A 66 17.10 7.72 -4.72
CA TYR A 66 17.33 6.46 -4.01
C TYR A 66 16.26 6.22 -2.94
N HIS A 67 16.01 7.22 -2.09
CA HIS A 67 14.99 7.14 -1.05
C HIS A 67 13.57 7.08 -1.60
N LEU A 68 13.29 7.79 -2.69
CA LEU A 68 11.99 7.73 -3.37
C LEU A 68 11.69 6.34 -3.93
N MET A 69 12.69 5.69 -4.55
CA MET A 69 12.54 4.34 -5.10
C MET A 69 12.23 3.29 -4.03
N ARG A 70 12.74 3.48 -2.81
CA ARG A 70 12.40 2.62 -1.65
C ARG A 70 10.95 2.75 -1.18
N GLN A 71 10.20 3.73 -1.69
CA GLN A 71 8.76 3.90 -1.39
C GLN A 71 7.87 3.16 -2.39
N LEU A 72 8.48 2.39 -3.30
CA LEU A 72 7.82 1.56 -4.29
C LEU A 72 8.18 0.10 -4.07
N ARG A 73 7.31 -0.78 -4.58
CA ARG A 73 7.55 -2.21 -4.71
C ARG A 73 7.08 -2.71 -6.06
N VAL A 74 7.58 -3.87 -6.46
CA VAL A 74 7.09 -4.59 -7.64
C VAL A 74 5.62 -4.97 -7.41
N CYS A 75 4.85 -4.97 -8.48
CA CYS A 75 3.52 -5.56 -8.53
C CYS A 75 3.29 -6.20 -9.89
N ARG A 76 2.35 -7.14 -9.94
CA ARG A 76 1.94 -7.79 -11.17
C ARG A 76 0.59 -7.25 -11.63
N PHE A 77 0.46 -7.04 -12.94
CA PHE A 77 -0.79 -6.63 -13.54
C PHE A 77 -1.86 -7.72 -13.34
N SER A 78 -3.03 -7.33 -12.87
CA SER A 78 -4.15 -8.23 -12.58
C SER A 78 -5.43 -7.78 -13.26
N GLU A 79 -6.45 -8.63 -13.30
CA GLU A 79 -7.76 -8.31 -13.89
C GLU A 79 -8.41 -7.08 -13.23
N ASN A 80 -8.15 -6.86 -11.94
CA ASN A 80 -8.63 -5.67 -11.23
C ASN A 80 -8.01 -4.38 -11.76
N ASP A 81 -6.82 -4.44 -12.35
CA ASP A 81 -6.10 -3.27 -12.88
C ASP A 81 -6.60 -2.85 -14.27
N ARG A 82 -7.40 -3.68 -14.95
CA ARG A 82 -8.04 -3.36 -16.23
C ARG A 82 -9.14 -2.31 -16.09
N LYS A 83 -9.78 -2.22 -14.92
CA LYS A 83 -10.94 -1.37 -14.62
C LYS A 83 -10.62 0.13 -14.53
N THR A 84 -9.67 0.60 -15.35
CA THR A 84 -9.34 2.03 -15.49
C THR A 84 -10.20 2.68 -16.57
N ARG A 85 -10.59 3.94 -16.35
CA ARG A 85 -11.35 4.71 -17.34
C ARG A 85 -10.56 4.86 -18.65
N GLY A 86 -11.20 4.52 -19.77
CA GLY A 86 -10.69 4.79 -21.13
C GLY A 86 -9.83 3.70 -21.78
N GLY A 87 -9.94 2.42 -21.36
CA GLY A 87 -9.42 1.27 -22.13
C GLY A 87 -7.90 1.14 -22.26
N LYS A 88 -7.11 2.11 -21.75
CA LYS A 88 -5.65 2.19 -21.95
C LYS A 88 -4.84 0.97 -21.48
N ARG A 89 -5.45 0.07 -20.71
CA ARG A 89 -4.80 -1.10 -20.11
C ARG A 89 -5.36 -2.43 -20.62
N GLU A 90 -6.19 -2.41 -21.66
CA GLU A 90 -6.83 -3.61 -22.20
C GLU A 90 -5.82 -4.59 -22.82
N ASN A 91 -4.74 -4.07 -23.42
CA ASN A 91 -3.70 -4.88 -24.06
C ASN A 91 -2.53 -5.25 -23.14
N ILE A 92 -2.62 -5.00 -21.83
CA ILE A 92 -1.57 -5.41 -20.88
C ILE A 92 -1.83 -6.86 -20.45
N SER A 93 -0.81 -7.71 -20.58
CA SER A 93 -0.88 -9.11 -20.16
C SER A 93 -1.03 -9.22 -18.65
N ILE A 94 -1.81 -10.20 -18.20
CA ILE A 94 -1.86 -10.55 -16.77
C ILE A 94 -0.48 -11.09 -16.36
N GLY A 95 -0.01 -10.67 -15.18
CA GLY A 95 1.35 -10.95 -14.74
C GLY A 95 2.37 -9.85 -15.10
N TYR A 96 2.02 -8.91 -15.98
CA TYR A 96 2.96 -7.89 -16.44
C TYR A 96 3.58 -7.08 -15.30
N GLY A 97 4.89 -6.83 -15.38
CA GLY A 97 5.67 -6.10 -14.39
C GLY A 97 5.24 -4.63 -14.22
N GLY A 98 4.93 -4.23 -12.99
CA GLY A 98 4.59 -2.85 -12.66
C GLY A 98 5.13 -2.41 -11.30
N LEU A 99 5.01 -1.12 -11.02
CA LEU A 99 5.38 -0.54 -9.72
C LEU A 99 4.14 -0.11 -8.96
N GLN A 100 4.15 -0.26 -7.64
CA GLN A 100 3.14 0.30 -6.77
C GLN A 100 3.74 0.93 -5.53
N CYS A 101 3.03 1.87 -4.93
CA CYS A 101 3.46 2.49 -3.68
C CYS A 101 3.30 1.53 -2.49
N VAL A 102 4.36 1.33 -1.71
CA VAL A 102 4.36 0.43 -0.53
C VAL A 102 3.32 0.85 0.51
N HIS A 103 3.08 2.14 0.64
CA HIS A 103 2.22 2.72 1.69
C HIS A 103 0.74 2.52 1.44
N CYS A 104 0.32 2.46 0.17
CA CYS A 104 -1.09 2.26 -0.18
C CYS A 104 -1.38 0.91 -0.83
N ALA A 105 -0.40 0.00 -0.86
CA ALA A 105 -0.50 -1.26 -1.59
C ALA A 105 -1.61 -2.19 -1.09
N SER A 106 -2.00 -2.12 0.18
CA SER A 106 -3.11 -2.89 0.76
C SER A 106 -4.48 -2.23 0.55
N ALA A 107 -4.54 -1.01 0.01
CA ALA A 107 -5.79 -0.32 -0.24
C ALA A 107 -6.43 -0.78 -1.57
N PRO A 108 -7.77 -0.84 -1.68
CA PRO A 108 -8.46 -1.21 -2.92
C PRO A 108 -8.10 -0.34 -4.12
N ASN A 109 -7.67 0.90 -3.87
CA ASN A 109 -7.27 1.89 -4.87
C ASN A 109 -5.78 2.23 -4.79
N ALA A 110 -4.94 1.23 -4.48
CA ALA A 110 -3.48 1.35 -4.51
C ALA A 110 -3.01 1.98 -5.83
N ARG A 111 -2.08 2.94 -5.76
CA ARG A 111 -1.51 3.54 -6.97
C ARG A 111 -0.50 2.58 -7.59
N LYS A 112 -0.84 2.08 -8.78
CA LYS A 112 0.03 1.23 -9.61
C LYS A 112 0.37 1.91 -10.93
N PHE A 113 1.59 1.66 -11.40
CA PHE A 113 2.18 2.20 -12.61
C PHE A 113 2.65 1.06 -13.50
N PHE A 114 2.23 1.09 -14.76
CA PHE A 114 2.61 0.12 -15.79
C PHE A 114 3.02 0.93 -17.02
N TRP A 115 4.25 0.72 -17.48
CA TRP A 115 4.79 1.38 -18.67
C TRP A 115 5.07 0.32 -19.72
N SER A 116 4.99 0.66 -21.00
CA SER A 116 5.21 -0.31 -22.07
C SER A 116 6.69 -0.57 -22.38
N ASN A 117 7.59 0.32 -21.96
CA ASN A 117 9.04 0.17 -22.10
C ASN A 117 9.80 1.09 -21.13
N VAL A 118 11.10 0.83 -21.02
CA VAL A 118 12.02 1.57 -20.13
C VAL A 118 12.08 3.08 -20.42
N ASP A 119 11.97 3.49 -21.69
CA ASP A 119 12.02 4.91 -22.05
C ASP A 119 10.75 5.64 -21.62
N ARG A 120 9.58 5.00 -21.73
CA ARG A 120 8.31 5.54 -21.21
C ARG A 120 8.34 5.66 -19.69
N LEU A 121 8.95 4.69 -19.01
CA LEU A 121 9.19 4.74 -17.56
C LEU A 121 10.08 5.93 -17.19
N ALA A 122 11.23 6.09 -17.85
CA ALA A 122 12.17 7.16 -17.56
C ALA A 122 11.55 8.55 -17.80
N ASN A 123 10.81 8.72 -18.89
CA ASN A 123 10.19 10.00 -19.26
C ASN A 123 8.98 10.37 -18.38
N SER A 124 8.33 9.40 -17.74
CA SER A 124 7.12 9.64 -16.94
C SER A 124 7.38 9.50 -15.44
N PHE A 125 8.65 9.48 -15.02
CA PHE A 125 9.02 9.21 -13.64
C PHE A 125 8.47 10.23 -12.64
N ALA A 126 8.21 11.46 -13.07
CA ALA A 126 7.63 12.53 -12.25
C ALA A 126 6.24 12.18 -11.65
N GLU A 127 5.54 11.18 -12.19
CA GLU A 127 4.28 10.69 -11.62
C GLU A 127 4.45 10.02 -10.25
N ILE A 128 5.59 9.36 -10.01
CA ILE A 128 5.89 8.67 -8.74
C ILE A 128 5.94 9.65 -7.56
N PRO A 129 6.82 10.67 -7.54
CA PRO A 129 6.87 11.60 -6.42
C PRO A 129 5.57 12.39 -6.26
N SER A 130 4.88 12.70 -7.37
CA SER A 130 3.57 13.34 -7.35
C SER A 130 2.53 12.54 -6.56
N HIS A 131 2.60 11.21 -6.63
CA HIS A 131 1.79 10.33 -5.80
C HIS A 131 2.32 10.24 -4.37
N VAL A 132 3.58 9.86 -4.16
CA VAL A 132 4.13 9.53 -2.83
C VAL A 132 3.96 10.69 -1.85
N LEU A 133 4.19 11.93 -2.30
CA LEU A 133 4.05 13.12 -1.46
C LEU A 133 2.59 13.44 -1.10
N LYS A 134 1.61 13.05 -1.94
CA LYS A 134 0.17 13.25 -1.71
C LYS A 134 -0.54 12.01 -1.14
N CYS A 135 0.16 10.87 -1.07
CA CYS A 135 -0.41 9.62 -0.62
C CYS A 135 -0.85 9.73 0.84
N ARG A 136 -2.15 9.54 1.11
CA ARG A 136 -2.73 9.67 2.45
C ARG A 136 -2.19 8.63 3.44
N ARG A 137 -1.70 7.50 2.93
CA ARG A 137 -1.14 6.41 3.75
C ARG A 137 0.39 6.49 3.91
N CYS A 138 1.06 7.36 3.14
CA CYS A 138 2.50 7.55 3.27
C CYS A 138 2.80 8.35 4.56
N PRO A 139 3.67 7.83 5.46
CA PRO A 139 4.02 8.50 6.70
C PRO A 139 4.55 9.91 6.48
N GLN A 140 4.18 10.84 7.36
CA GLN A 140 4.61 12.24 7.24
C GLN A 140 6.14 12.38 7.33
N SER A 141 6.80 11.56 8.16
CA SER A 141 8.26 11.51 8.27
C SER A 141 8.94 11.18 6.94
N VAL A 142 8.40 10.22 6.18
CA VAL A 142 8.91 9.87 4.84
C VAL A 142 8.74 11.04 3.88
N LYS A 143 7.58 11.70 3.88
CA LYS A 143 7.32 12.88 3.02
C LYS A 143 8.25 14.05 3.35
N GLN A 144 8.51 14.28 4.63
CA GLN A 144 9.42 15.32 5.08
C GLN A 144 10.84 15.01 4.61
N ALA A 145 11.34 13.79 4.87
CA ALA A 145 12.66 13.37 4.41
C ALA A 145 12.82 13.50 2.89
N LEU A 146 11.80 13.13 2.10
CA LEU A 146 11.82 13.32 0.66
C LEU A 146 11.83 14.81 0.26
N SER A 147 11.10 15.66 0.98
CA SER A 147 11.10 17.11 0.75
C SER A 147 12.48 17.71 1.03
N ASP A 148 13.12 17.31 2.13
CA ASP A 148 14.45 17.78 2.51
C ASP A 148 15.50 17.33 1.49
N LEU A 149 15.49 16.05 1.10
CA LEU A 149 16.38 15.52 0.07
C LEU A 149 16.15 16.16 -1.31
N LYS A 150 14.92 16.59 -1.61
CA LYS A 150 14.62 17.28 -2.86
C LYS A 150 15.36 18.62 -2.99
N THR A 151 15.65 19.30 -1.87
CA THR A 151 16.38 20.59 -1.88
C THR A 151 17.79 20.45 -2.45
N ILE A 152 18.46 19.32 -2.17
CA ILE A 152 19.83 19.04 -2.65
C ILE A 152 19.86 18.24 -3.97
N HIS A 153 18.70 17.78 -4.45
CA HIS A 153 18.59 16.90 -5.61
C HIS A 153 19.23 17.50 -6.87
N SER A 154 18.98 18.78 -7.16
CA SER A 154 19.55 19.45 -8.34
C SER A 154 21.08 19.52 -8.31
N ALA A 155 21.64 19.87 -7.14
CA ALA A 155 23.09 19.95 -6.94
C ALA A 155 23.78 18.58 -6.96
N GLN A 156 23.08 17.51 -6.58
CA GLN A 156 23.57 16.14 -6.71
C GLN A 156 23.46 15.63 -8.16
N MET A 157 22.38 15.97 -8.87
CA MET A 157 22.19 15.60 -10.27
C MET A 157 23.30 16.13 -11.17
N SER A 158 23.76 17.36 -10.95
CA SER A 158 24.86 17.95 -11.75
C SER A 158 26.21 17.27 -11.53
N LYS A 159 26.38 16.54 -10.41
CA LYS A 159 27.62 15.82 -10.07
C LYS A 159 27.65 14.39 -10.60
N LEU A 160 26.51 13.84 -11.02
CA LEU A 160 26.47 12.48 -11.54
C LEU A 160 27.05 12.41 -12.97
N PRO A 161 27.74 11.33 -13.32
CA PRO A 161 28.14 11.08 -14.70
C PRO A 161 26.95 11.13 -15.65
N ARG A 162 27.14 11.72 -16.82
CA ARG A 162 26.10 11.77 -17.86
C ARG A 162 25.62 10.34 -18.17
N GLY A 163 24.30 10.15 -18.19
CA GLY A 163 23.69 8.84 -18.46
C GLY A 163 23.50 7.94 -17.25
N SER A 164 23.92 8.32 -16.04
CA SER A 164 23.77 7.50 -14.82
C SER A 164 22.33 7.04 -14.58
N GLN A 165 21.36 7.95 -14.69
CA GLN A 165 19.94 7.61 -14.54
C GLN A 165 19.44 6.62 -15.61
N LYS A 166 19.94 6.72 -16.85
CA LYS A 166 19.58 5.79 -17.92
C LYS A 166 20.07 4.37 -17.61
N VAL A 167 21.29 4.25 -17.06
CA VAL A 167 21.83 2.97 -16.59
C VAL A 167 20.97 2.41 -15.46
N PHE A 168 20.61 3.24 -14.48
CA PHE A 168 19.72 2.84 -13.39
C PHE A 168 18.37 2.32 -13.91
N PHE A 169 17.68 3.08 -14.76
CA PHE A 169 16.37 2.66 -15.26
C PHE A 169 16.42 1.34 -16.03
N ARG A 170 17.49 1.09 -16.80
CA ARG A 170 17.70 -0.21 -17.47
C ARG A 170 17.92 -1.36 -16.47
N ARG A 171 18.70 -1.14 -15.41
CA ARG A 171 18.90 -2.14 -14.35
C ARG A 171 17.60 -2.46 -13.64
N MET A 172 16.90 -1.43 -13.18
CA MET A 172 15.62 -1.57 -12.50
C MET A 172 14.56 -2.21 -13.40
N TRP A 173 14.54 -1.87 -14.69
CA TRP A 173 13.61 -2.46 -15.67
C TRP A 173 13.77 -3.98 -15.78
N ARG A 174 15.01 -4.49 -15.79
CA ARG A 174 15.27 -5.93 -15.79
C ARG A 174 14.75 -6.60 -14.52
N ARG A 175 15.02 -6.02 -13.34
CA ARG A 175 14.51 -6.55 -12.04
C ARG A 175 12.98 -6.54 -12.00
N LEU A 176 12.35 -5.51 -12.54
CA LEU A 176 10.89 -5.38 -12.61
C LEU A 176 10.23 -6.54 -13.40
N HIS A 177 10.92 -7.03 -14.43
CA HIS A 177 10.41 -8.02 -15.37
C HIS A 177 11.07 -9.40 -15.23
N GLU A 178 11.88 -9.62 -14.20
CA GLU A 178 12.64 -10.88 -14.02
C GLU A 178 11.74 -12.12 -13.92
N GLU A 179 10.57 -11.98 -13.28
CA GLU A 179 9.56 -13.04 -13.17
C GLU A 179 8.33 -12.76 -14.06
N ASP A 180 8.43 -11.81 -14.98
CA ASP A 180 7.37 -11.58 -15.96
C ASP A 180 7.55 -12.57 -17.11
N PRO A 181 6.59 -13.48 -17.37
CA PRO A 181 6.68 -14.42 -18.48
C PRO A 181 6.71 -13.74 -19.87
N HIS A 182 6.49 -12.42 -19.92
CA HIS A 182 6.51 -11.60 -21.13
C HIS A 182 7.57 -10.47 -21.09
N GLY A 183 8.50 -10.52 -20.12
CA GLY A 183 9.47 -9.49 -19.75
C GLY A 183 10.68 -9.28 -20.64
#